data_AF-A0A1F4HK41-F1
#
_entry.id   AF-A0A1F4HK41-F1
#
_cell.length_a   1.000
_cell.length_b   1.000
_cell.length_c   1.000
_cell.angle_alpha   90.00
_cell.angle_beta   90.00
_cell.angle_gamma   90.00
#
_symmetry.space_group_name_H-M   'P 1'
#
loop_
_entity.id
_entity.type
_entity.pdbx_description
1 polymer ?
#
loop_
_entity_poly.entity_id
_entity_poly.type
_entity_poly.pdbx_seq_one_letter_code
_entity_poly.pdbx_strand_id
1 'polypeptide(L)'
;MDGVGRRMPLTTLAFSVAALGMMGAPFTAGAISKTWLSDGAQAAGMEWAVWVLWTSSLLNAAYFLPIIYRAWRKPSSAWAEENIPAKGRRETVWLLLVPPLVTAGATLAAGIFADSQWSPLYWAQLVALREYLLPLELVR
;
A
#
# COMPACT_ATOMS: atom_id res chain seq x y z
N MET A 1 12.21 18.82 -3.08
CA MET A 1 11.88 17.37 -3.09
C MET A 1 12.62 16.60 -4.16
N ASP A 2 13.12 17.28 -5.20
CA ASP A 2 13.85 16.63 -6.28
C ASP A 2 15.13 15.95 -5.74
N GLY A 3 15.33 14.68 -6.08
CA GLY A 3 16.52 13.91 -5.71
C GLY A 3 16.61 13.41 -4.26
N VAL A 4 15.52 13.50 -3.48
CA VAL A 4 15.51 13.03 -2.08
C VAL A 4 15.82 11.53 -1.94
N GLY A 5 15.50 10.71 -2.94
CA GLY A 5 15.78 9.28 -2.96
C GLY A 5 17.27 8.93 -2.95
N ARG A 6 18.15 9.85 -3.35
CA ARG A 6 19.61 9.66 -3.22
C ARG A 6 20.15 10.01 -1.84
N ARG A 7 19.45 10.89 -1.10
CA ARG A 7 19.84 11.34 0.25
C ARG A 7 19.27 10.42 1.32
N MET A 8 18.04 9.94 1.13
CA MET A 8 17.31 9.08 2.05
C MET A 8 16.68 7.87 1.31
N PRO A 9 17.47 6.97 0.71
CA PRO A 9 16.95 5.87 -0.08
C PRO A 9 16.03 4.92 0.69
N LEU A 10 16.28 4.61 1.96
CA LEU A 10 15.45 3.66 2.71
C LEU A 10 14.04 4.21 2.96
N THR A 11 13.94 5.46 3.42
CA THR A 11 12.65 6.11 3.67
C THR A 11 11.88 6.32 2.37
N THR A 12 12.57 6.73 1.31
CA THR A 12 11.96 6.95 -0.01
C THR A 12 11.47 5.64 -0.62
N LEU A 13 12.18 4.54 -0.38
CA LEU A 13 11.77 3.20 -0.81
C LEU A 13 10.54 2.72 -0.03
N ALA A 14 10.52 2.87 1.30
CA ALA A 14 9.34 2.55 2.12
C ALA A 14 8.10 3.34 1.65
N PHE A 15 8.26 4.63 1.37
CA PHE A 15 7.20 5.47 0.82
C PHE A 15 6.76 5.00 -0.58
N SER A 16 7.70 4.64 -1.45
CA SER A 16 7.38 4.15 -2.80
C SER A 16 6.58 2.84 -2.73
N VAL A 17 6.95 1.92 -1.85
CA VAL A 17 6.22 0.67 -1.58
C VAL A 17 4.82 0.95 -1.06
N ALA A 18 4.68 1.87 -0.09
CA ALA A 18 3.38 2.26 0.44
C ALA A 18 2.47 2.89 -0.63
N ALA A 19 3.01 3.81 -1.44
CA ALA A 19 2.28 4.46 -2.51
C ALA A 19 1.84 3.48 -3.60
N LEU A 20 2.71 2.55 -4.01
CA LEU A 20 2.38 1.47 -4.93
C LEU A 20 1.34 0.53 -4.32
N GLY A 21 1.43 0.22 -3.02
CA GLY A 21 0.42 -0.54 -2.30
C GLY A 21 -0.95 0.10 -2.32
N MET A 22 -1.01 1.42 -2.10
CA MET A 22 -2.27 2.16 -2.13
C MET A 22 -2.82 2.33 -3.55
N MET A 23 -1.96 2.36 -4.57
CA MET A 23 -2.35 2.27 -5.99
C MET A 23 -2.90 0.89 -6.35
N GLY A 24 -2.63 -0.15 -5.56
CA GLY A 24 -3.01 -1.52 -5.87
C GLY A 24 -2.03 -2.22 -6.82
N ALA A 25 -0.73 -1.96 -6.65
CA ALA A 25 0.31 -2.69 -7.38
C ALA A 25 0.24 -4.20 -7.10
N PRO A 26 0.60 -5.05 -8.07
CA PRO A 26 0.63 -6.50 -7.87
C PRO A 26 1.54 -6.85 -6.67
N PHE A 27 1.15 -7.87 -5.89
CA PHE A 27 1.78 -8.32 -4.63
C PHE A 27 1.61 -7.42 -3.41
N THR A 28 0.73 -6.43 -3.47
CA THR A 28 0.42 -5.58 -2.32
C THR A 28 -0.95 -5.92 -1.73
N ALA A 29 -1.11 -5.73 -0.41
CA ALA A 29 -2.40 -5.91 0.25
C ALA A 29 -3.52 -5.08 -0.40
N GLY A 30 -3.19 -3.90 -0.93
CA GLY A 30 -4.15 -3.02 -1.60
C GLY A 30 -4.69 -3.57 -2.92
N ALA A 31 -3.93 -4.41 -3.64
CA ALA A 31 -4.44 -5.09 -4.83
C ALA A 31 -5.46 -6.16 -4.45
N ILE A 32 -5.12 -7.01 -3.48
CA ILE A 32 -5.98 -8.09 -2.99
C ILE A 32 -7.32 -7.54 -2.49
N SER A 33 -7.30 -6.54 -1.59
CA SER A 33 -8.52 -5.97 -1.04
C SER A 33 -9.42 -5.37 -2.12
N LYS A 34 -8.85 -4.72 -3.14
CA LYS A 34 -9.62 -4.14 -4.24
C LYS A 34 -10.26 -5.19 -5.14
N THR A 35 -9.56 -6.28 -5.42
CA THR A 35 -10.13 -7.40 -6.21
C THR A 35 -11.34 -8.00 -5.49
N TRP A 36 -11.20 -8.33 -4.20
CA TRP A 36 -12.31 -8.88 -3.41
C TRP A 36 -13.49 -7.90 -3.28
N LEU A 37 -13.22 -6.60 -3.13
CA LEU A 37 -14.29 -5.60 -3.07
C LEU A 37 -14.99 -5.42 -4.42
N SER A 38 -14.24 -5.51 -5.53
CA SER A 38 -14.79 -5.46 -6.88
C SER A 38 -15.67 -6.69 -7.17
N ASP A 39 -15.23 -7.88 -6.77
CA ASP A 39 -16.00 -9.11 -6.94
C ASP A 39 -17.27 -9.10 -6.09
N GLY A 40 -17.18 -8.65 -4.84
CA GLY A 40 -18.34 -8.48 -3.96
C GLY A 40 -19.34 -7.44 -4.48
N ALA A 41 -18.86 -6.32 -5.03
CA ALA A 41 -19.71 -5.30 -5.62
C ALA A 41 -20.44 -5.81 -6.87
N GLN A 42 -19.76 -6.57 -7.73
CA GLN A 42 -20.38 -7.21 -8.90
C GLN A 42 -21.43 -8.24 -8.49
N ALA A 43 -21.12 -9.11 -7.51
CA ALA A 43 -22.08 -10.09 -7.00
C ALA A 43 -23.33 -9.44 -6.38
N ALA A 44 -23.20 -8.24 -5.80
CA ALA A 44 -24.30 -7.45 -5.27
C ALA A 44 -25.04 -6.59 -6.33
N GLY A 45 -24.64 -6.65 -7.60
CA GLY A 45 -25.20 -5.81 -8.67
C GLY A 45 -24.85 -4.32 -8.56
N MET A 46 -23.84 -3.98 -7.77
CA MET A 46 -23.40 -2.60 -7.48
C MET A 46 -22.23 -2.16 -8.38
N GLU A 47 -22.39 -2.26 -9.70
CA GLU A 47 -21.32 -1.95 -10.66
C GLU A 47 -20.76 -0.52 -10.54
N TRP A 48 -21.58 0.44 -10.09
CA TRP A 48 -21.12 1.81 -9.85
C TRP A 48 -20.00 1.90 -8.80
N ALA A 49 -20.01 1.01 -7.79
CA ALA A 49 -19.00 0.99 -6.74
C ALA A 49 -17.63 0.54 -7.30
N VAL A 50 -17.64 -0.35 -8.29
CA VAL A 50 -16.44 -0.80 -9.03
C VAL A 50 -15.81 0.40 -9.74
N TRP A 51 -16.61 1.20 -10.45
CA TRP A 51 -16.12 2.41 -11.14
C TRP A 51 -15.51 3.44 -10.18
N VAL A 52 -16.15 3.69 -9.03
CA VAL A 52 -15.62 4.60 -8.01
C VAL A 52 -14.28 4.08 -7.46
N LEU A 53 -14.19 2.78 -7.20
CA LEU A 53 -12.99 2.13 -6.67
C LEU A 53 -11.80 2.23 -7.64
N TRP A 54 -12.01 1.96 -8.93
CA TRP A 54 -10.98 2.10 -9.95
C TRP A 54 -10.57 3.55 -10.17
N THR A 55 -11.54 4.47 -10.20
CA THR A 55 -11.26 5.92 -10.36
C THR A 55 -10.44 6.45 -9.19
N SER A 56 -10.79 6.09 -7.95
CA SER A 56 -10.01 6.45 -6.76
C SER A 56 -8.57 5.90 -6.83
N SER A 57 -8.42 4.67 -7.31
CA SER A 57 -7.11 4.05 -7.50
C SER A 57 -6.26 4.77 -8.56
N LEU A 58 -6.89 5.16 -9.68
CA LEU A 58 -6.25 5.92 -10.74
C LEU A 58 -5.85 7.32 -10.27
N LEU A 59 -6.70 7.99 -9.51
CA LEU A 59 -6.39 9.28 -8.89
C LEU A 59 -5.17 9.13 -7.96
N ASN A 60 -5.16 8.12 -7.08
CA ASN A 60 -3.97 7.82 -6.26
C ASN A 60 -2.71 7.69 -7.11
N ALA A 61 -2.75 6.91 -8.20
CA ALA A 61 -1.62 6.79 -9.11
C ALA A 61 -1.17 8.17 -9.65
N ALA A 62 -2.12 8.98 -10.12
CA ALA A 62 -1.86 10.29 -10.70
C ALA A 62 -1.20 11.27 -9.72
N TYR A 63 -1.53 11.19 -8.42
CA TYR A 63 -0.88 12.02 -7.39
C TYR A 63 0.49 11.49 -6.99
N PHE A 64 0.65 10.17 -6.79
CA PHE A 64 1.90 9.62 -6.24
C PHE A 64 3.01 9.40 -7.27
N LEU A 65 2.69 8.99 -8.50
CA LEU A 65 3.72 8.75 -9.54
C LEU A 65 4.62 9.96 -9.79
N PRO A 66 4.08 11.18 -9.97
CA PRO A 66 4.92 12.36 -10.17
C PRO A 66 5.85 12.64 -8.99
N ILE A 67 5.40 12.37 -7.76
CA ILE A 67 6.20 12.55 -6.54
C ILE A 67 7.35 11.55 -6.50
N ILE A 68 7.06 10.26 -6.71
CA ILE A 68 8.08 9.20 -6.75
C ILE A 68 9.07 9.47 -7.87
N TYR A 69 8.59 9.85 -9.05
CA TYR A 69 9.43 10.20 -10.19
C TYR A 69 10.39 11.34 -9.84
N ARG A 70 9.89 12.43 -9.25
CA ARG A 70 10.73 13.57 -8.80
C ARG A 70 11.72 13.17 -7.72
N ALA A 71 11.31 12.31 -6.77
CA ALA A 71 12.15 11.85 -5.68
C ALA A 71 13.38 11.06 -6.15
N TRP A 72 13.23 10.21 -7.17
CA TRP A 72 14.29 9.33 -7.66
C TRP A 72 15.04 9.85 -8.89
N ARG A 73 14.34 10.46 -9.86
CA ARG A 73 14.89 10.76 -11.20
C ARG A 73 15.45 12.16 -11.34
N LYS A 74 14.94 13.14 -10.59
CA LYS A 74 15.43 14.51 -10.72
C LYS A 74 16.73 14.72 -9.93
N PRO A 75 17.70 15.47 -10.49
CA PRO A 75 18.90 15.84 -9.75
C PRO A 75 18.52 16.73 -8.57
N SER A 76 19.22 16.52 -7.46
CA SER A 76 19.10 17.33 -6.25
C SER A 76 19.48 18.79 -6.57
N SER A 77 18.50 19.70 -6.60
CA SER A 77 18.81 21.14 -6.58
C SER A 77 19.52 21.46 -5.26
N ALA A 78 20.45 22.41 -5.25
CA ALA A 78 21.20 22.81 -4.06
C ALA A 78 20.26 22.90 -2.84
N TRP A 79 20.39 21.95 -1.91
CA TRP A 79 19.61 21.97 -0.67
C TRP A 79 20.12 23.16 0.14
N ALA A 80 19.21 23.96 0.70
CA ALA A 80 19.58 25.05 1.60
C ALA A 80 20.54 24.51 2.68
N GLU A 81 21.62 25.24 2.95
CA GLU A 81 22.71 24.82 3.84
C GLU A 81 22.19 24.20 5.13
N GLU A 82 22.32 22.87 5.23
CA GLU A 82 21.85 22.12 6.38
C GLU A 82 22.92 22.19 7.46
N ASN A 83 22.70 23.04 8.46
CA ASN A 83 23.58 23.24 9.62
C ASN A 83 23.53 22.08 10.64
N ILE A 84 22.97 20.93 10.27
CA ILE A 84 22.92 19.75 11.13
C ILE A 84 24.16 18.90 10.82
N PRO A 85 25.08 18.69 11.77
CA PRO A 85 26.24 17.84 11.54
C PRO A 85 25.75 16.45 11.14
N ALA A 86 26.21 15.96 9.98
CA ALA A 86 25.88 14.63 9.47
C ALA A 86 26.27 13.57 10.52
N LYS A 87 25.33 13.21 11.38
CA LYS A 87 25.57 12.39 12.57
C LYS A 87 25.59 10.92 12.16
N GLY A 88 26.71 10.51 11.56
CA GLY A 88 26.99 9.12 11.21
C GLY A 88 26.20 8.61 10.00
N ARG A 89 26.60 7.42 9.53
CA ARG A 89 26.18 6.72 8.30
C ARG A 89 24.67 6.38 8.18
N ARG A 90 23.81 6.97 9.01
CA ARG A 90 22.37 6.69 9.11
C ARG A 90 21.59 7.88 8.57
N GLU A 91 20.75 7.64 7.56
CA GLU A 91 19.93 8.66 6.90
C GLU A 91 19.05 9.46 7.87
N THR A 92 18.59 8.84 8.97
CA THR A 92 17.75 9.46 10.01
C THR A 92 17.90 8.68 11.32
N VAL A 93 17.37 9.24 12.42
CA VAL A 93 17.23 8.53 13.70
C VAL A 93 16.40 7.25 13.49
N TRP A 94 16.84 6.13 14.08
CA TRP A 94 16.24 4.80 13.87
C TRP A 94 14.75 4.74 14.19
N LEU A 95 14.29 5.49 15.19
CA LEU A 95 12.86 5.58 15.53
C LEU A 95 11.98 6.13 14.41
N LEU A 96 12.54 6.86 13.45
CA LEU A 96 11.79 7.39 12.30
C LEU A 96 11.88 6.46 11.07
N LEU A 97 12.90 5.60 11.00
CA LEU A 97 13.13 4.67 9.89
C LEU A 97 12.43 3.32 10.10
N VAL A 98 12.44 2.81 11.33
CA VAL A 98 11.91 1.48 11.63
C VAL A 98 10.41 1.38 11.34
N PRO A 99 9.53 2.30 11.80
CA PRO A 99 8.10 2.14 11.57
C PRO A 99 7.71 2.12 10.09
N PRO A 100 8.18 3.05 9.22
CA PRO A 100 7.87 2.99 7.78
C PRO A 100 8.38 1.73 7.09
N LEU A 101 9.55 1.22 7.47
CA LEU A 101 10.10 -0.01 6.89
C LEU A 101 9.30 -1.24 7.32
N VAL A 102 8.91 -1.30 8.59
CA VAL A 102 8.08 -2.39 9.13
C VAL A 102 6.70 -2.38 8.46
N THR A 103 6.06 -1.23 8.31
CA THR A 103 4.73 -1.15 7.67
C THR A 103 4.79 -1.42 6.17
N ALA A 104 5.84 -0.95 5.48
CA ALA A 104 6.07 -1.29 4.07
C ALA A 104 6.30 -2.81 3.90
N GLY A 105 7.12 -3.41 4.76
CA GLY A 105 7.35 -4.85 4.80
C GLY A 105 6.07 -5.64 5.09
N ALA A 106 5.29 -5.21 6.08
CA ALA A 106 4.01 -5.83 6.42
C ALA A 106 3.00 -5.76 5.26
N THR A 107 2.98 -4.65 4.51
CA THR A 107 2.09 -4.49 3.34
C THR A 107 2.41 -5.48 2.23
N LEU A 108 3.71 -5.71 1.98
CA LEU A 108 4.18 -6.70 1.01
C LEU A 108 3.93 -8.12 1.50
N ALA A 109 4.24 -8.41 2.77
CA ALA A 109 3.99 -9.70 3.38
C ALA A 109 2.49 -10.06 3.33
N ALA A 110 1.62 -9.13 3.68
CA ALA A 110 0.17 -9.34 3.62
C ALA A 110 -0.34 -9.55 2.18
N GLY A 111 0.27 -8.91 1.19
CA GLY A 111 -0.06 -9.14 -0.23
C GLY A 111 0.43 -10.50 -0.75
N ILE A 112 1.65 -10.91 -0.41
CA ILE A 112 2.26 -12.17 -0.85
C ILE A 112 1.62 -13.37 -0.14
N PHE A 113 1.38 -13.28 1.16
CA PHE A 113 0.78 -14.34 1.98
C PHE A 113 -0.75 -14.25 2.07
N ALA A 114 -1.39 -13.54 1.14
CA ALA A 114 -2.84 -13.35 1.14
C ALA A 114 -3.61 -14.67 1.09
N ASP A 115 -3.08 -15.67 0.40
CA ASP A 115 -3.69 -17.01 0.25
C ASP A 115 -3.34 -17.99 1.38
N SER A 116 -2.61 -17.53 2.40
CA SER A 116 -2.27 -18.37 3.55
C SER A 116 -3.45 -18.48 4.53
N GLN A 117 -3.56 -19.62 5.22
CA GLN A 117 -4.61 -19.86 6.24
C GLN A 117 -4.53 -18.91 7.46
N TRP A 118 -3.43 -18.18 7.60
CA TRP A 118 -3.22 -17.21 8.68
C TRP A 118 -3.50 -15.78 8.23
N SER A 119 -3.88 -15.58 6.96
CA SER A 119 -4.08 -14.25 6.39
C SER A 119 -5.36 -13.61 6.93
N PRO A 120 -5.40 -12.27 7.06
CA PRO A 120 -6.63 -11.55 7.41
C PRO A 120 -7.78 -11.85 6.44
N LEU A 121 -7.46 -12.14 5.18
CA LEU A 121 -8.43 -12.49 4.15
C LEU A 121 -9.13 -13.82 4.48
N TYR A 122 -8.38 -14.85 4.86
CA TYR A 122 -8.95 -16.14 5.26
C TYR A 122 -9.90 -15.99 6.45
N TRP A 123 -9.52 -15.19 7.46
CA TRP A 123 -10.39 -14.91 8.59
C TRP A 123 -11.66 -14.16 8.18
N ALA A 124 -11.55 -13.18 7.30
CA ALA A 124 -12.72 -12.46 6.78
C ALA A 124 -13.67 -13.40 6.03
N GLN A 125 -13.15 -14.31 5.20
CA GLN A 125 -13.95 -15.33 4.52
C GLN A 125 -14.60 -16.31 5.50
N LEU A 126 -13.87 -16.77 6.52
CA LEU A 126 -14.40 -17.67 7.54
C LEU A 126 -15.57 -17.04 8.30
N VAL A 127 -15.45 -15.77 8.69
CA VAL A 127 -16.52 -15.02 9.33
C VAL A 127 -17.70 -14.86 8.38
N ALA A 128 -17.46 -14.47 7.12
CA ALA A 128 -18.51 -14.31 6.12
C ALA A 128 -19.29 -15.62 5.87
N LEU A 129 -18.57 -16.74 5.76
CA LEU A 129 -19.15 -18.07 5.59
C LEU A 129 -20.01 -18.48 6.79
N ARG A 130 -19.52 -18.26 8.02
CA ARG A 130 -20.23 -18.63 9.25
C ARG A 130 -21.46 -17.76 9.51
N GLU A 131 -21.37 -16.47 9.25
CA GLU A 131 -22.42 -15.52 9.66
C GLU A 131 -23.48 -15.31 8.58
N TYR A 132 -23.10 -15.33 7.30
CA TYR A 132 -24.02 -14.98 6.22
C TYR A 132 -24.45 -16.19 5.38
N LEU A 133 -23.57 -17.16 5.12
CA LEU A 133 -23.87 -18.25 4.17
C LEU A 133 -24.43 -19.50 4.86
N LEU A 134 -23.82 -19.94 5.98
CA LEU A 134 -24.27 -21.11 6.73
C LEU A 134 -25.69 -21.01 7.31
N PRO A 135 -26.15 -19.86 7.85
CA PRO A 135 -27.52 -19.74 8.36
C PRO A 135 -28.58 -19.78 7.25
N LEU A 136 -28.24 -19.36 6.02
CA LEU A 136 -29.17 -19.37 4.89
C LEU A 136 -29.39 -20.78 4.32
N GLU A 137 -28.42 -21.68 4.45
CA GLU A 137 -28.56 -23.08 4.02
C GLU A 137 -29.37 -23.94 5.01
N LEU A 138 -29.40 -23.58 6.30
CA LEU A 138 -30.21 -24.27 7.31
C LEU A 138 -31.69 -23.87 7.33
N VAL A 139 -32.05 -22.80 6.60
CA VAL A 139 -33.42 -22.26 6.52
C VAL A 139 -34.09 -22.60 5.19
N ARG A 140 -33.37 -23.24 4.24
CA ARG A 140 -33.94 -23.84 3.03
C ARG A 140 -34.13 -25.35 3.20
#